data_AF-A0A3D5GEP7-F1
#
_entry.id   AF-A0A3D5GEP7-F1
#
_cell.length_a   1.000
_cell.length_b   1.000
_cell.length_c   1.000
_cell.angle_alpha   90.00
_cell.angle_beta   90.00
_cell.angle_gamma   90.00
#
_symmetry.space_group_name_H-M   'P 1'
#
loop_
_entity.id
_entity.type
_entity.pdbx_description
1 polymer ?
#
loop_
_entity_poly.entity_id
_entity_poly.type
_entity_poly.pdbx_seq_one_letter_code
_entity_poly.pdbx_strand_id
1 'polypeptide(L)'
;MLSPHRIAALTATFTAAAFSLLTAPAMAFSVGATNNTETLKNQLLGTNTVGLSNFSVSVTGNSAAFGTFTKDPFGLQSGVVLSTGRVTDIPGRNLKDNLMINNTDLNTDLGSRGEAGDLTQLDLRFFVDSRAEKLFFEYVFGSEEFPEFGGSEFNDDFELLLNGNNLAKLSDGQAVTINNLVPDPNNRSTDHSDYINNPSLTGLAANIIKLDGFTKVLGFEGLLKQNQTNVLSIRIKDVGDGNLDSAVFIKGGSLGTKKAEAVPEPMTLGGLMAGGAMLAAARKLRARL
;
A
#
# COMPACT_ATOMS: atom_id res chain seq x y z
N MET A 1 -2.40 -25.15 82.35
CA MET A 1 -3.27 -24.00 81.99
C MET A 1 -2.61 -23.23 80.87
N LEU A 2 -3.10 -23.42 79.64
CA LEU A 2 -2.56 -22.83 78.41
C LEU A 2 -3.22 -21.46 78.18
N SER A 3 -2.40 -20.43 77.95
CA SER A 3 -2.86 -19.09 77.54
C SER A 3 -2.68 -18.95 76.03
N PRO A 4 -3.70 -18.54 75.25
CA PRO A 4 -3.60 -18.46 73.79
C PRO A 4 -2.96 -17.14 73.32
N HIS A 5 -2.00 -17.25 72.39
CA HIS A 5 -1.47 -16.12 71.63
C HIS A 5 -2.49 -15.63 70.59
N ARG A 6 -2.77 -14.32 70.59
CA ARG A 6 -3.58 -13.64 69.57
C ARG A 6 -2.70 -13.32 68.35
N ILE A 7 -3.02 -13.89 67.20
CA ILE A 7 -2.45 -13.52 65.90
C ILE A 7 -3.32 -12.40 65.32
N ALA A 8 -2.73 -11.23 65.09
CA ALA A 8 -3.36 -10.12 64.39
C ALA A 8 -3.32 -10.39 62.88
N ALA A 9 -4.49 -10.48 62.24
CA ALA A 9 -4.61 -10.57 60.79
C ALA A 9 -4.48 -9.16 60.18
N LEU A 10 -3.47 -8.97 59.33
CA LEU A 10 -3.25 -7.76 58.55
C LEU A 10 -4.08 -7.84 57.27
N THR A 11 -5.20 -7.12 57.20
CA THR A 11 -6.04 -7.00 56.01
C THR A 11 -5.41 -5.99 55.05
N ALA A 12 -4.74 -6.48 54.00
CA ALA A 12 -4.25 -5.63 52.90
C ALA A 12 -5.40 -5.35 51.91
N THR A 13 -5.86 -4.11 51.87
CA THR A 13 -6.88 -3.64 50.91
C THR A 13 -6.19 -3.30 49.59
N PHE A 14 -6.38 -4.12 48.56
CA PHE A 14 -5.93 -3.80 47.19
C PHE A 14 -6.97 -2.89 46.52
N THR A 15 -6.68 -1.59 46.43
CA THR A 15 -7.38 -0.68 45.52
C THR A 15 -6.90 -0.93 44.09
N ALA A 16 -7.70 -1.64 43.29
CA ALA A 16 -7.50 -1.73 41.85
C ALA A 16 -7.89 -0.40 41.20
N ALA A 17 -6.91 0.39 40.79
CA ALA A 17 -7.15 1.54 39.92
C ALA A 17 -7.49 1.03 38.51
N ALA A 18 -8.77 1.15 38.13
CA ALA A 18 -9.20 0.86 36.77
C ALA A 18 -8.67 1.97 35.83
N PHE A 19 -7.61 1.66 35.08
CA PHE A 19 -7.17 2.48 33.96
C PHE A 19 -8.16 2.27 32.81
N SER A 20 -9.12 3.19 32.66
CA SER A 20 -9.95 3.26 31.46
C SER A 20 -9.07 3.68 30.29
N LEU A 21 -8.61 2.71 29.49
CA LEU A 21 -8.03 2.96 28.18
C LEU A 21 -9.13 3.60 27.31
N LEU A 22 -9.06 4.91 27.15
CA LEU A 22 -9.81 5.62 26.11
C LEU A 22 -9.25 5.14 24.76
N THR A 23 -9.89 4.15 24.15
CA THR A 23 -9.62 3.78 22.77
C THR A 23 -10.13 4.91 21.89
N ALA A 24 -9.22 5.76 21.41
CA ALA A 24 -9.55 6.64 20.29
C ALA A 24 -10.08 5.77 19.13
N PRO A 25 -11.13 6.19 18.40
CA PRO A 25 -11.60 5.42 17.27
C PRO A 25 -10.43 5.22 16.30
N ALA A 26 -10.16 3.96 15.96
CA ALA A 26 -9.24 3.65 14.88
C ALA A 26 -9.78 4.36 13.64
N MET A 27 -9.04 5.34 13.15
CA MET A 27 -9.46 6.08 11.96
C MET A 27 -9.39 5.11 10.77
N ALA A 28 -10.52 4.89 10.11
CA ALA A 28 -10.63 3.97 8.98
C ALA A 28 -9.86 4.49 7.75
N PHE A 29 -9.49 3.55 6.87
CA PHE A 29 -9.02 3.85 5.51
C PHE A 29 -10.02 4.78 4.81
N SER A 30 -9.50 5.79 4.13
CA SER A 30 -10.32 6.79 3.44
C SER A 30 -9.72 7.11 2.09
N VAL A 31 -10.58 7.12 1.07
CA VAL A 31 -10.25 7.57 -0.28
C VAL A 31 -11.18 8.73 -0.64
N GLY A 32 -10.60 9.83 -1.10
CA GLY A 32 -11.33 10.98 -1.63
C GLY A 32 -11.05 11.12 -3.12
N ALA A 33 -12.09 11.07 -3.95
CA ALA A 33 -11.98 11.30 -5.39
C ALA A 33 -11.54 12.75 -5.67
N THR A 34 -10.55 12.90 -6.53
CA THR A 34 -10.08 14.18 -7.05
C THR A 34 -9.19 13.95 -8.26
N ASN A 35 -9.48 14.66 -9.35
CA ASN A 35 -8.59 14.76 -10.51
C ASN A 35 -7.87 16.12 -10.57
N ASN A 36 -7.88 16.88 -9.46
CA ASN A 36 -7.18 18.15 -9.38
C ASN A 36 -5.67 17.91 -9.47
N THR A 37 -5.08 18.27 -10.60
CA THR A 37 -3.68 17.96 -10.93
C THR A 37 -2.69 18.57 -9.94
N GLU A 38 -2.99 19.73 -9.37
CA GLU A 38 -2.16 20.35 -8.34
C GLU A 38 -2.17 19.56 -7.03
N THR A 39 -3.34 19.07 -6.62
CA THR A 39 -3.50 18.21 -5.44
C THR A 39 -2.75 16.89 -5.63
N LEU A 40 -2.94 16.23 -6.77
CA LEU A 40 -2.27 14.96 -7.09
C LEU A 40 -0.74 15.15 -7.14
N LYS A 41 -0.27 16.22 -7.80
CA LYS A 41 1.16 16.58 -7.83
C LYS A 41 1.71 16.77 -6.42
N ASN A 42 1.08 17.61 -5.60
CA ASN A 42 1.58 17.94 -4.27
C ASN A 42 1.53 16.74 -3.32
N GLN A 43 0.59 15.81 -3.51
CA GLN A 43 0.56 14.56 -2.77
C GLN A 43 1.70 13.61 -3.20
N LEU A 44 2.04 13.54 -4.49
CA LEU A 44 3.12 12.68 -4.99
C LEU A 44 4.52 13.16 -4.57
N LEU A 45 4.79 14.46 -4.73
CA LEU A 45 6.13 15.03 -4.56
C LEU A 45 6.61 14.94 -3.11
N GLY A 46 7.77 14.32 -2.90
CA GLY A 46 8.46 14.30 -1.61
C GLY A 46 9.23 15.58 -1.30
N THR A 47 9.84 15.62 -0.12
CA THR A 47 10.81 16.67 0.24
C THR A 47 12.17 16.47 -0.44
N ASN A 48 12.41 15.29 -1.02
CA ASN A 48 13.68 14.89 -1.63
C ASN A 48 13.68 15.03 -3.16
N THR A 49 13.27 16.18 -3.70
CA THR A 49 13.23 16.44 -5.15
C THR A 49 14.44 17.25 -5.64
N VAL A 50 15.59 17.15 -4.95
CA VAL A 50 16.81 17.88 -5.33
C VAL A 50 17.19 17.50 -6.76
N GLY A 51 17.39 18.52 -7.60
CA GLY A 51 17.71 18.37 -9.01
C GLY A 51 16.49 18.27 -9.93
N LEU A 52 15.27 18.29 -9.39
CA LEU A 52 14.02 18.30 -10.16
C LEU A 52 13.34 19.67 -10.10
N SER A 53 12.75 20.12 -11.21
CA SER A 53 12.02 21.39 -11.28
C SER A 53 10.96 21.39 -12.40
N ASN A 54 10.23 22.49 -12.56
CA ASN A 54 9.25 22.70 -13.63
C ASN A 54 8.21 21.57 -13.74
N PHE A 55 7.67 21.15 -12.59
CA PHE A 55 6.67 20.10 -12.52
C PHE A 55 5.35 20.54 -13.17
N SER A 56 4.80 19.71 -14.04
CA SER A 56 3.43 19.79 -14.51
C SER A 56 2.78 18.42 -14.54
N VAL A 57 1.47 18.39 -14.26
CA VAL A 57 0.67 17.17 -14.26
C VAL A 57 -0.48 17.31 -15.24
N SER A 58 -0.71 16.26 -16.02
CA SER A 58 -1.93 16.05 -16.79
C SER A 58 -2.52 14.68 -16.48
N VAL A 59 -3.83 14.57 -16.62
CA VAL A 59 -4.57 13.32 -16.42
C VAL A 59 -5.43 13.02 -17.64
N THR A 60 -5.57 11.74 -17.96
CA THR A 60 -6.44 11.21 -19.03
C THR A 60 -7.29 10.10 -18.42
N GLY A 61 -8.59 10.09 -18.73
CA GLY A 61 -9.54 9.13 -18.18
C GLY A 61 -10.66 9.81 -17.39
N ASN A 62 -11.51 8.99 -16.78
CA ASN A 62 -12.64 9.47 -16.00
C ASN A 62 -12.18 10.15 -14.70
N SER A 63 -12.80 11.29 -14.34
CA SER A 63 -12.42 12.00 -13.11
C SER A 63 -12.61 11.22 -11.82
N ALA A 64 -13.54 10.25 -11.78
CA ALA A 64 -13.79 9.40 -10.61
C ALA A 64 -12.73 8.30 -10.41
N ALA A 65 -11.86 8.10 -11.40
CA ALA A 65 -10.77 7.13 -11.38
C ALA A 65 -9.50 7.65 -10.67
N PHE A 66 -9.51 8.91 -10.22
CA PHE A 66 -8.40 9.55 -9.54
C PHE A 66 -8.79 9.93 -8.12
N GLY A 67 -7.85 9.79 -7.19
CA GLY A 67 -8.04 10.30 -5.85
C GLY A 67 -6.79 10.35 -5.00
N THR A 68 -7.01 10.76 -3.76
CA THR A 68 -6.03 10.67 -2.68
C THR A 68 -6.53 9.74 -1.60
N PHE A 69 -5.63 9.03 -0.93
CA PHE A 69 -5.97 8.12 0.15
C PHE A 69 -5.20 8.42 1.43
N THR A 70 -5.74 7.97 2.57
CA THR A 70 -5.08 7.99 3.87
C THR A 70 -5.42 6.73 4.67
N LYS A 71 -4.51 6.30 5.53
CA LYS A 71 -4.66 5.15 6.46
C LYS A 71 -4.94 3.85 5.72
N ASP A 72 -4.22 3.62 4.63
CA ASP A 72 -4.32 2.39 3.87
C ASP A 72 -3.88 1.16 4.68
N PRO A 73 -4.37 -0.04 4.32
CA PRO A 73 -3.95 -1.28 4.95
C PRO A 73 -2.62 -1.82 4.40
N PHE A 74 -2.01 -1.18 3.41
CA PHE A 74 -0.85 -1.70 2.68
C PHE A 74 0.50 -1.29 3.30
N GLY A 75 0.51 -0.21 4.09
CA GLY A 75 1.72 0.36 4.70
C GLY A 75 2.26 1.62 4.01
N LEU A 76 1.53 2.19 3.04
CA LEU A 76 1.91 3.45 2.37
C LEU A 76 1.56 4.70 3.19
N GLN A 77 0.70 4.56 4.20
CA GLN A 77 0.08 5.58 5.05
C GLN A 77 -0.86 6.55 4.34
N SER A 78 -0.45 7.16 3.23
CA SER A 78 -1.28 8.08 2.44
C SER A 78 -0.69 8.28 1.05
N GLY A 79 -1.45 8.82 0.10
CA GLY A 79 -0.94 8.96 -1.25
C GLY A 79 -1.97 9.25 -2.32
N VAL A 80 -1.60 8.94 -3.56
CA VAL A 80 -2.44 9.05 -4.75
C VAL A 80 -2.90 7.66 -5.18
N VAL A 81 -4.17 7.55 -5.58
CA VAL A 81 -4.74 6.32 -6.14
C VAL A 81 -5.27 6.59 -7.55
N LEU A 82 -4.95 5.68 -8.47
CA LEU A 82 -5.55 5.57 -9.79
C LEU A 82 -6.23 4.20 -9.87
N SER A 83 -7.40 4.13 -10.52
CA SER A 83 -8.14 2.88 -10.71
C SER A 83 -8.71 2.80 -12.12
N THR A 84 -9.07 1.60 -12.58
CA THR A 84 -9.88 1.44 -13.79
C THR A 84 -11.35 1.76 -13.53
N GLY A 85 -11.82 1.55 -12.28
CA GLY A 85 -13.12 2.00 -11.79
C GLY A 85 -13.08 3.23 -10.87
N ARG A 86 -14.08 3.35 -9.99
CA ARG A 86 -14.21 4.49 -9.06
C ARG A 86 -13.37 4.28 -7.80
N VAL A 87 -12.45 5.21 -7.54
CA VAL A 87 -11.56 5.10 -6.36
C VAL A 87 -12.31 5.12 -5.03
N THR A 88 -13.50 5.74 -4.98
CA THR A 88 -14.34 5.81 -3.77
C THR A 88 -15.03 4.49 -3.44
N ASP A 89 -15.04 3.54 -4.37
CA ASP A 89 -15.68 2.24 -4.17
C ASP A 89 -14.71 1.20 -3.59
N ILE A 90 -13.40 1.52 -3.57
CA ILE A 90 -12.33 0.68 -3.02
C ILE A 90 -12.45 0.47 -1.50
N PRO A 91 -12.67 1.51 -0.67
CA PRO A 91 -12.86 1.30 0.76
C PRO A 91 -14.16 0.54 1.04
N GLY A 92 -14.08 -0.46 1.91
CA GLY A 92 -15.25 -1.25 2.28
C GLY A 92 -14.89 -2.66 2.69
N ARG A 93 -15.90 -3.41 3.10
CA ARG A 93 -15.73 -4.85 3.29
C ARG A 93 -15.78 -5.52 1.92
N ASN A 94 -14.78 -6.33 1.61
CA ASN A 94 -14.87 -7.33 0.58
C ASN A 94 -15.85 -8.42 1.04
N LEU A 95 -16.99 -8.51 0.36
CA LEU A 95 -18.07 -9.43 0.72
C LEU A 95 -18.13 -10.65 -0.19
N LYS A 96 -17.52 -10.61 -1.37
CA LYS A 96 -17.57 -11.72 -2.32
C LYS A 96 -16.50 -11.59 -3.40
N ASP A 97 -15.73 -12.66 -3.57
CA ASP A 97 -14.77 -12.80 -4.67
C ASP A 97 -15.49 -12.94 -6.03
N ASN A 98 -14.85 -12.48 -7.11
CA ASN A 98 -15.28 -12.69 -8.49
C ASN A 98 -16.73 -12.23 -8.77
N LEU A 99 -17.10 -11.04 -8.29
CA LEU A 99 -18.47 -10.53 -8.38
C LEU A 99 -18.79 -9.84 -9.73
N MET A 100 -19.18 -10.63 -10.73
CA MET A 100 -19.66 -10.13 -12.04
C MET A 100 -21.12 -9.60 -12.05
N ILE A 101 -21.74 -9.35 -10.89
CA ILE A 101 -23.15 -8.88 -10.83
C ILE A 101 -23.19 -7.39 -10.50
N ASN A 102 -23.69 -6.61 -11.45
CA ASN A 102 -23.83 -5.15 -11.39
C ASN A 102 -24.10 -4.60 -9.99
N ASN A 103 -23.26 -3.66 -9.55
CA ASN A 103 -23.56 -2.64 -8.55
C ASN A 103 -23.53 -3.07 -7.06
N THR A 104 -22.83 -4.15 -6.70
CA THR A 104 -22.66 -4.52 -5.27
C THR A 104 -21.22 -4.73 -4.81
N ASP A 105 -20.22 -4.64 -5.70
CA ASP A 105 -18.78 -4.64 -5.36
C ASP A 105 -17.96 -3.69 -6.28
N LEU A 106 -16.63 -3.85 -6.38
CA LEU A 106 -15.71 -3.12 -7.28
C LEU A 106 -15.84 -3.57 -8.76
N ASN A 107 -16.95 -3.18 -9.38
CA ASN A 107 -17.25 -3.52 -10.78
C ASN A 107 -17.79 -2.33 -11.57
N THR A 108 -17.23 -1.13 -11.32
CA THR A 108 -17.74 0.08 -11.98
C THR A 108 -17.04 0.34 -13.31
N ASP A 109 -17.66 -0.08 -14.39
CA ASP A 109 -17.29 0.32 -15.76
C ASP A 109 -17.42 1.85 -15.92
N LEU A 110 -16.29 2.51 -16.23
CA LEU A 110 -16.21 3.96 -16.41
C LEU A 110 -16.17 4.40 -17.88
N GLY A 111 -16.30 3.47 -18.83
CA GLY A 111 -16.10 3.70 -20.25
C GLY A 111 -16.84 2.73 -21.15
N SER A 112 -16.19 2.32 -22.22
CA SER A 112 -16.70 1.38 -23.21
C SER A 112 -15.60 0.37 -23.46
N ARG A 113 -15.95 -0.91 -23.33
CA ARG A 113 -15.10 -2.08 -23.56
C ARG A 113 -13.86 -1.84 -24.45
N GLY A 114 -12.66 -1.94 -23.86
CA GLY A 114 -11.38 -1.92 -24.57
C GLY A 114 -10.71 -0.53 -24.63
N GLU A 115 -9.61 -0.41 -25.38
CA GLU A 115 -8.60 0.68 -25.32
C GLU A 115 -9.12 2.15 -25.38
N ALA A 116 -10.40 2.41 -25.65
CA ALA A 116 -11.00 3.73 -25.71
C ALA A 116 -12.14 3.91 -24.68
N GLY A 117 -11.80 3.92 -23.39
CA GLY A 117 -12.77 4.22 -22.32
C GLY A 117 -12.18 4.19 -20.91
N ASP A 118 -11.40 3.14 -20.62
CA ASP A 118 -11.01 2.78 -19.24
C ASP A 118 -9.53 3.03 -18.93
N LEU A 119 -8.83 3.73 -19.82
CA LEU A 119 -7.48 4.21 -19.54
C LEU A 119 -7.53 5.32 -18.48
N THR A 120 -6.96 5.02 -17.32
CA THR A 120 -6.65 6.01 -16.30
C THR A 120 -5.15 6.26 -16.30
N GLN A 121 -4.77 7.49 -16.67
CA GLN A 121 -3.38 7.89 -16.81
C GLN A 121 -3.09 9.21 -16.13
N LEU A 122 -1.97 9.27 -15.40
CA LEU A 122 -1.36 10.48 -14.88
C LEU A 122 0.04 10.65 -15.46
N ASP A 123 0.29 11.78 -16.13
CA ASP A 123 1.60 12.18 -16.63
C ASP A 123 2.18 13.29 -15.76
N LEU A 124 3.33 13.02 -15.12
CA LEU A 124 4.14 14.00 -14.42
C LEU A 124 5.36 14.35 -15.29
N ARG A 125 5.38 15.59 -15.79
CA ARG A 125 6.50 16.14 -16.55
C ARG A 125 7.35 17.01 -15.63
N PHE A 126 8.66 16.87 -15.71
CA PHE A 126 9.59 17.65 -14.88
C PHE A 126 10.95 17.78 -15.55
N PHE A 127 11.63 18.91 -15.31
CA PHE A 127 13.02 19.11 -15.71
C PHE A 127 13.96 18.48 -14.68
N VAL A 128 15.04 17.89 -15.17
CA VAL A 128 16.10 17.26 -14.36
C VAL A 128 17.42 17.97 -14.64
N ASP A 129 18.10 18.46 -13.60
CA ASP A 129 19.46 18.98 -13.71
C ASP A 129 20.53 17.91 -13.43
N SER A 130 21.81 18.28 -13.46
CA SER A 130 22.93 17.36 -13.31
C SER A 130 23.08 16.72 -11.92
N ARG A 131 22.27 17.11 -10.92
CA ARG A 131 22.36 16.60 -9.54
C ARG A 131 21.50 15.36 -9.30
N ALA A 132 20.59 15.03 -10.23
CA ALA A 132 19.65 13.94 -10.10
C ALA A 132 19.92 12.86 -11.17
N GLU A 133 20.17 11.63 -10.73
CA GLU A 133 20.45 10.50 -11.62
C GLU A 133 19.30 9.50 -11.68
N LYS A 134 18.56 9.35 -10.58
CA LYS A 134 17.49 8.37 -10.44
C LYS A 134 16.25 8.98 -9.82
N LEU A 135 15.12 8.41 -10.16
CA LEU A 135 13.84 8.66 -9.52
C LEU A 135 13.42 7.44 -8.71
N PHE A 136 12.90 7.68 -7.50
CA PHE A 136 12.38 6.67 -6.60
C PHE A 136 10.98 7.05 -6.12
N PHE A 137 10.14 6.04 -5.88
CA PHE A 137 8.91 6.14 -5.09
C PHE A 137 8.45 4.74 -4.67
N GLU A 138 7.44 4.65 -3.82
CA GLU A 138 6.87 3.39 -3.36
C GLU A 138 5.41 3.27 -3.81
N TYR A 139 4.98 2.05 -4.16
CA TYR A 139 3.63 1.80 -4.64
C TYR A 139 3.11 0.40 -4.30
N VAL A 140 1.81 0.22 -4.45
CA VAL A 140 1.10 -1.06 -4.37
C VAL A 140 0.15 -1.16 -5.56
N PHE A 141 0.13 -2.32 -6.19
CA PHE A 141 -0.86 -2.67 -7.21
C PHE A 141 -1.85 -3.68 -6.61
N GLY A 142 -3.14 -3.55 -6.92
CA GLY A 142 -4.16 -4.50 -6.49
C GLY A 142 -5.31 -4.58 -7.47
N SER A 143 -6.07 -5.68 -7.41
CA SER A 143 -7.13 -5.99 -8.37
C SER A 143 -8.16 -6.94 -7.76
N GLU A 144 -9.41 -6.83 -8.24
CA GLU A 144 -10.49 -7.82 -8.09
C GLU A 144 -10.30 -9.05 -9.01
N GLU A 145 -9.35 -9.01 -9.94
CA GLU A 145 -9.05 -10.17 -10.80
C GLU A 145 -8.21 -11.25 -10.10
N PHE A 146 -7.63 -10.91 -8.95
CA PHE A 146 -6.92 -11.88 -8.15
C PHE A 146 -7.89 -12.69 -7.29
N PRO A 147 -7.57 -13.94 -6.94
CA PRO A 147 -6.63 -14.80 -7.64
C PRO A 147 -7.16 -15.38 -8.97
N GLU A 148 -8.46 -15.32 -9.24
CA GLU A 148 -9.21 -16.18 -10.17
C GLU A 148 -8.75 -16.07 -11.62
N PHE A 149 -8.28 -14.90 -12.05
CA PHE A 149 -7.88 -14.63 -13.43
C PHE A 149 -6.37 -14.69 -13.64
N GLY A 150 -5.62 -15.16 -12.64
CA GLY A 150 -4.21 -15.51 -12.82
C GLY A 150 -4.00 -16.54 -13.93
N GLY A 151 -2.90 -16.42 -14.66
CA GLY A 151 -2.58 -17.24 -15.82
C GLY A 151 -3.49 -17.02 -17.05
N SER A 152 -4.42 -16.06 -17.03
CA SER A 152 -5.41 -15.85 -18.10
C SER A 152 -5.08 -14.67 -19.01
N GLU A 153 -5.88 -14.48 -20.08
CA GLU A 153 -5.73 -13.38 -21.04
C GLU A 153 -6.57 -12.14 -20.70
N PHE A 154 -7.33 -12.16 -19.60
CA PHE A 154 -8.30 -11.13 -19.24
C PHE A 154 -7.75 -10.03 -18.32
N ASN A 155 -6.43 -10.03 -18.07
CA ASN A 155 -5.82 -9.21 -17.03
C ASN A 155 -5.59 -7.76 -17.41
N ASP A 156 -5.95 -6.88 -16.50
CA ASP A 156 -5.70 -5.45 -16.57
C ASP A 156 -4.20 -5.13 -16.73
N ASP A 157 -3.95 -4.12 -17.56
CA ASP A 157 -2.60 -3.67 -17.87
C ASP A 157 -2.23 -2.52 -16.92
N PHE A 158 -1.13 -2.71 -16.18
CA PHE A 158 -0.53 -1.69 -15.32
C PHE A 158 0.91 -1.37 -15.77
N GLU A 159 1.20 -0.07 -15.89
CA GLU A 159 2.51 0.42 -16.30
C GLU A 159 2.99 1.62 -15.48
N LEU A 160 4.29 1.61 -15.15
CA LEU A 160 5.01 2.78 -14.65
C LEU A 160 6.08 3.15 -15.66
N LEU A 161 5.74 4.05 -16.58
CA LEU A 161 6.61 4.44 -17.69
C LEU A 161 7.48 5.63 -17.29
N LEU A 162 8.81 5.50 -17.38
CA LEU A 162 9.71 6.66 -17.34
C LEU A 162 10.32 6.88 -18.72
N ASN A 163 9.99 8.01 -19.32
CA ASN A 163 10.35 8.36 -20.69
C ASN A 163 9.95 7.29 -21.72
N GLY A 164 8.81 6.62 -21.48
CA GLY A 164 8.26 5.56 -22.33
C GLY A 164 8.74 4.15 -22.01
N ASN A 165 9.65 3.95 -21.04
CA ASN A 165 10.09 2.62 -20.64
C ASN A 165 9.32 2.15 -19.40
N ASN A 166 8.65 1.00 -19.47
CA ASN A 166 7.96 0.41 -18.30
C ASN A 166 8.99 -0.14 -17.30
N LEU A 167 8.91 0.36 -16.07
CA LEU A 167 9.79 0.03 -14.96
C LEU A 167 9.01 -0.44 -13.72
N ALA A 168 7.71 -0.75 -13.86
CA ALA A 168 6.97 -1.49 -12.84
C ALA A 168 7.55 -2.90 -12.71
N LYS A 169 8.22 -3.18 -11.59
CA LYS A 169 8.91 -4.44 -11.35
C LYS A 169 8.56 -5.05 -10.00
N LEU A 170 8.42 -6.37 -9.99
CA LEU A 170 8.43 -7.23 -8.81
C LEU A 170 9.85 -7.34 -8.24
N SER A 171 9.97 -7.88 -7.04
CA SER A 171 11.25 -8.02 -6.32
C SER A 171 12.29 -8.90 -7.02
N ASP A 172 11.86 -9.78 -7.92
CA ASP A 172 12.72 -10.62 -8.77
C ASP A 172 13.07 -9.97 -10.13
N GLY A 173 12.51 -8.80 -10.42
CA GLY A 173 12.73 -8.03 -11.64
C GLY A 173 11.74 -8.32 -12.77
N GLN A 174 10.80 -9.25 -12.60
CA GLN A 174 9.70 -9.44 -13.55
C GLN A 174 8.76 -8.23 -13.57
N ALA A 175 7.99 -8.08 -14.65
CA ALA A 175 6.97 -7.03 -14.74
C ALA A 175 5.87 -7.25 -13.68
N VAL A 176 5.31 -6.18 -13.15
CA VAL A 176 4.12 -6.27 -12.28
C VAL A 176 2.90 -6.55 -13.16
N THR A 177 2.46 -7.79 -13.18
CA THR A 177 1.22 -8.22 -13.87
C THR A 177 0.51 -9.24 -12.98
N ILE A 178 -0.81 -9.40 -13.18
CA ILE A 178 -1.59 -10.43 -12.49
C ILE A 178 -0.99 -11.81 -12.76
N ASN A 179 -0.68 -12.12 -14.03
CA ASN A 179 -0.06 -13.38 -14.43
C ASN A 179 1.32 -13.66 -13.79
N ASN A 180 2.14 -12.65 -13.53
CA ASN A 180 3.42 -12.87 -12.84
C ASN A 180 3.24 -13.02 -11.32
N LEU A 181 2.22 -12.39 -10.74
CA LEU A 181 1.89 -12.49 -9.31
C LEU A 181 1.17 -13.80 -8.97
N VAL A 182 0.25 -14.22 -9.84
CA VAL A 182 -0.53 -15.45 -9.78
C VAL A 182 -0.47 -16.14 -11.15
N PRO A 183 0.50 -17.05 -11.38
CA PRO A 183 0.62 -17.75 -12.65
C PRO A 183 -0.43 -18.84 -12.89
N ASP A 184 -0.96 -19.44 -11.82
CA ASP A 184 -1.99 -20.49 -11.88
C ASP A 184 -2.91 -20.41 -10.65
N PRO A 185 -4.19 -20.01 -10.80
CA PRO A 185 -5.14 -19.91 -9.69
C PRO A 185 -5.37 -21.25 -8.98
N ASN A 186 -5.18 -22.38 -9.67
CA ASN A 186 -5.38 -23.72 -9.12
C ASN A 186 -4.14 -24.23 -8.38
N ASN A 187 -2.99 -23.58 -8.54
CA ASN A 187 -1.74 -23.96 -7.90
C ASN A 187 -1.08 -22.78 -7.19
N ARG A 188 -1.63 -22.39 -6.04
CA ARG A 188 -1.14 -21.28 -5.19
C ARG A 188 0.32 -21.40 -4.72
N SER A 189 0.96 -22.56 -4.89
CA SER A 189 2.37 -22.72 -4.55
C SER A 189 3.33 -21.99 -5.50
N THR A 190 2.83 -21.54 -6.66
CA THR A 190 3.58 -20.76 -7.65
C THR A 190 3.36 -19.25 -7.54
N ASP A 191 2.53 -18.80 -6.59
CA ASP A 191 2.31 -17.38 -6.34
C ASP A 191 3.64 -16.66 -6.06
N HIS A 192 3.79 -15.48 -6.63
CA HIS A 192 4.97 -14.67 -6.40
C HIS A 192 5.04 -14.19 -4.95
N SER A 193 6.25 -14.10 -4.39
CA SER A 193 6.43 -13.72 -2.98
C SER A 193 5.97 -12.29 -2.64
N ASP A 194 5.75 -11.44 -3.64
CA ASP A 194 5.19 -10.09 -3.47
C ASP A 194 3.66 -10.08 -3.48
N TYR A 195 3.00 -11.16 -3.84
CA TYR A 195 1.55 -11.24 -3.82
C TYR A 195 1.02 -11.41 -2.39
N ILE A 196 -0.03 -10.66 -2.06
CA ILE A 196 -0.82 -10.78 -0.84
C ILE A 196 -2.26 -11.11 -1.26
N ASN A 197 -2.70 -12.30 -0.86
CA ASN A 197 -4.08 -12.72 -1.06
C ASN A 197 -5.02 -11.99 -0.10
N ASN A 198 -6.16 -11.51 -0.60
CA ASN A 198 -7.18 -10.85 0.21
C ASN A 198 -8.59 -11.41 -0.09
N PRO A 199 -8.83 -12.70 0.15
CA PRO A 199 -10.11 -13.32 -0.16
C PRO A 199 -11.24 -12.68 0.66
N SER A 200 -12.43 -12.67 0.10
CA SER A 200 -13.63 -12.14 0.70
C SER A 200 -13.84 -12.65 2.12
N LEU A 201 -14.29 -11.75 2.99
CA LEU A 201 -14.58 -11.98 4.41
C LEU A 201 -13.39 -12.40 5.32
N THR A 202 -12.33 -12.99 4.76
CA THR A 202 -11.27 -13.68 5.52
C THR A 202 -9.88 -13.13 5.29
N GLY A 203 -9.68 -12.37 4.20
CA GLY A 203 -8.44 -11.68 3.87
C GLY A 203 -8.04 -10.66 4.92
N LEU A 204 -6.72 -10.40 5.00
CA LEU A 204 -6.14 -9.50 5.99
C LEU A 204 -6.73 -8.08 5.91
N ALA A 205 -7.08 -7.65 4.71
CA ALA A 205 -7.65 -6.33 4.43
C ALA A 205 -9.14 -6.41 4.03
N ALA A 206 -9.78 -7.58 4.06
CA ALA A 206 -11.15 -7.80 3.58
C ALA A 206 -12.23 -7.03 4.36
N ASN A 207 -11.89 -6.42 5.51
CA ASN A 207 -12.80 -5.52 6.23
C ASN A 207 -12.52 -4.02 5.96
N ILE A 208 -11.53 -3.71 5.11
CA ILE A 208 -10.99 -2.36 4.89
C ILE A 208 -11.05 -1.98 3.41
N ILE A 209 -10.69 -2.90 2.52
CA ILE A 209 -10.74 -2.74 1.06
C ILE A 209 -11.53 -3.88 0.44
N LYS A 210 -12.01 -3.63 -0.77
CA LYS A 210 -12.73 -4.62 -1.56
C LYS A 210 -11.81 -5.51 -2.41
N LEU A 211 -10.71 -4.96 -2.97
CA LEU A 211 -9.68 -5.68 -3.75
C LEU A 211 -9.38 -7.11 -3.27
N ASP A 212 -9.63 -8.12 -4.10
CA ASP A 212 -9.39 -9.55 -3.81
C ASP A 212 -7.89 -9.93 -3.68
N GLY A 213 -6.98 -9.11 -4.21
CA GLY A 213 -5.54 -9.28 -4.00
C GLY A 213 -4.72 -8.03 -4.30
N PHE A 214 -3.51 -7.97 -3.73
CA PHE A 214 -2.60 -6.83 -3.93
C PHE A 214 -1.14 -7.21 -3.72
N THR A 215 -0.21 -6.33 -4.10
CA THR A 215 1.21 -6.52 -3.86
C THR A 215 1.63 -6.05 -2.48
N LYS A 216 2.72 -6.58 -1.93
CA LYS A 216 3.54 -5.86 -0.94
C LYS A 216 3.91 -4.47 -1.46
N VAL A 217 4.39 -3.60 -0.57
CA VAL A 217 4.96 -2.32 -0.99
C VAL A 217 6.18 -2.58 -1.90
N LEU A 218 6.07 -2.14 -3.14
CA LEU A 218 7.12 -2.22 -4.16
C LEU A 218 7.83 -0.88 -4.30
N GLY A 219 9.11 -0.94 -4.67
CA GLY A 219 9.91 0.24 -4.98
C GLY A 219 10.01 0.46 -6.48
N PHE A 220 9.76 1.69 -6.92
CA PHE A 220 10.12 2.14 -8.26
C PHE A 220 11.54 2.70 -8.25
N GLU A 221 12.32 2.37 -9.28
CA GLU A 221 13.64 2.96 -9.55
C GLU A 221 13.81 3.16 -11.05
N GLY A 222 14.10 4.39 -11.48
CA GLY A 222 14.31 4.70 -12.89
C GLY A 222 15.41 5.71 -13.13
N LEU A 223 16.22 5.49 -14.18
CA LEU A 223 17.28 6.40 -14.59
C LEU A 223 16.69 7.65 -15.26
N LEU A 224 17.09 8.81 -14.77
CA LEU A 224 16.68 10.10 -15.28
C LEU A 224 17.60 10.57 -16.41
N LYS A 225 16.99 11.26 -17.37
CA LYS A 225 17.71 11.98 -18.42
C LYS A 225 18.11 13.36 -17.90
N GLN A 226 19.37 13.56 -17.56
CA GLN A 226 19.87 14.84 -17.04
C GLN A 226 19.85 15.96 -18.07
N ASN A 227 19.70 17.20 -17.58
CA ASN A 227 19.63 18.46 -18.32
C ASN A 227 18.48 18.52 -19.36
N GLN A 228 17.40 17.77 -19.14
CA GLN A 228 16.23 17.78 -20.02
C GLN A 228 14.94 17.41 -19.27
N THR A 229 13.82 17.53 -19.97
CA THR A 229 12.50 17.15 -19.45
C THR A 229 12.35 15.64 -19.47
N ASN A 230 11.90 15.09 -18.35
CA ASN A 230 11.49 13.69 -18.20
C ASN A 230 9.97 13.62 -18.05
N VAL A 231 9.41 12.46 -18.39
CA VAL A 231 7.98 12.17 -18.21
C VAL A 231 7.83 10.86 -17.47
N LEU A 232 7.21 10.90 -16.29
CA LEU A 232 6.71 9.72 -15.60
C LEU A 232 5.22 9.58 -15.93
N SER A 233 4.82 8.45 -16.48
CA SER A 233 3.42 8.10 -16.74
C SER A 233 3.02 6.93 -15.87
N ILE A 234 1.98 7.11 -15.08
CA ILE A 234 1.32 6.04 -14.32
C ILE A 234 0.07 5.69 -15.10
N ARG A 235 -0.02 4.45 -15.60
CA ARG A 235 -1.11 4.01 -16.48
C ARG A 235 -1.71 2.73 -15.95
N ILE A 236 -3.03 2.69 -15.91
CA ILE A 236 -3.81 1.50 -15.65
C ILE A 236 -4.99 1.48 -16.63
N LYS A 237 -5.31 0.31 -17.19
CA LYS A 237 -6.44 0.14 -18.10
C LYS A 237 -7.02 -1.26 -17.97
N ASP A 238 -8.33 -1.38 -18.18
CA ASP A 238 -8.97 -2.68 -18.29
C ASP A 238 -8.59 -3.38 -19.59
N VAL A 239 -8.39 -4.70 -19.52
CA VAL A 239 -8.18 -5.56 -20.70
C VAL A 239 -9.32 -6.55 -20.81
N GLY A 240 -10.46 -6.08 -21.31
CA GLY A 240 -11.58 -7.00 -21.43
C GLY A 240 -12.91 -6.31 -21.43
N ASP A 241 -13.75 -6.65 -20.46
CA ASP A 241 -15.15 -6.28 -20.34
C ASP A 241 -15.44 -5.22 -19.25
N GLY A 242 -14.42 -4.71 -18.55
CA GLY A 242 -14.52 -3.63 -17.56
C GLY A 242 -15.25 -4.02 -16.27
N ASN A 243 -15.36 -5.32 -15.99
CA ASN A 243 -16.19 -5.83 -14.89
C ASN A 243 -15.47 -5.94 -13.55
N LEU A 244 -14.14 -5.86 -13.51
CA LEU A 244 -13.34 -6.04 -12.30
C LEU A 244 -12.33 -4.90 -12.23
N ASP A 245 -12.42 -4.09 -11.17
CA ASP A 245 -11.59 -2.89 -11.07
C ASP A 245 -10.20 -3.23 -10.53
N SER A 246 -9.16 -2.69 -11.17
CA SER A 246 -7.80 -2.66 -10.65
C SER A 246 -7.42 -1.27 -10.14
N ALA A 247 -6.43 -1.20 -9.24
CA ALA A 247 -5.94 0.06 -8.70
C ALA A 247 -4.43 0.04 -8.41
N VAL A 248 -3.82 1.20 -8.57
CA VAL A 248 -2.46 1.49 -8.10
C VAL A 248 -2.48 2.59 -7.05
N PHE A 249 -1.81 2.34 -5.92
CA PHE A 249 -1.62 3.27 -4.83
C PHE A 249 -0.16 3.70 -4.79
N ILE A 250 0.10 5.00 -4.92
CA ILE A 250 1.45 5.58 -4.86
C ILE A 250 1.61 6.29 -3.52
N LYS A 251 2.64 5.95 -2.76
CA LYS A 251 2.92 6.59 -1.47
C LYS A 251 3.17 8.08 -1.65
N GLY A 252 2.42 8.88 -0.91
CA GLY A 252 2.54 10.31 -0.89
C GLY A 252 3.90 10.74 -0.34
N GLY A 253 4.47 11.77 -0.94
CA GLY A 253 5.77 12.30 -0.57
C GLY A 253 6.95 11.35 -0.80
N SER A 254 6.76 10.22 -1.48
CA SER A 254 7.84 9.27 -1.76
C SER A 254 8.59 9.57 -3.06
N LEU A 255 8.00 10.36 -3.97
CA LEU A 255 8.63 10.71 -5.24
C LEU A 255 9.81 11.64 -5.02
N GLY A 256 11.02 11.15 -5.32
CA GLY A 256 12.25 11.91 -5.12
C GLY A 256 13.48 11.29 -5.77
N THR A 257 14.62 11.91 -5.51
CA THR A 257 15.93 11.55 -6.09
C THR A 257 16.83 10.79 -5.11
N LYS A 258 16.29 10.44 -3.94
CA LYS A 258 16.92 9.59 -2.93
C LYS A 258 16.01 8.42 -2.62
N LYS A 259 16.58 7.23 -2.58
CA LYS A 259 15.88 6.03 -2.12
C LYS A 259 15.51 6.22 -0.65
N ALA A 260 14.27 5.92 -0.28
CA ALA A 260 13.86 5.88 1.11
C ALA A 260 14.71 4.83 1.86
N GLU A 261 15.26 5.20 3.01
CA GLU A 261 15.91 4.24 3.90
C GLU A 261 14.82 3.33 4.49
N ALA A 262 15.05 2.02 4.46
CA ALA A 262 14.17 1.09 5.16
C ALA A 262 14.20 1.46 6.65
N VAL A 263 13.04 1.83 7.21
CA VAL A 263 12.93 2.01 8.65
C VAL A 263 13.14 0.64 9.27
N PRO A 264 14.17 0.41 10.10
CA PRO A 264 14.33 -0.87 10.77
C PRO A 264 13.08 -1.11 11.61
N GLU A 265 12.48 -2.29 11.45
CA GLU A 265 11.34 -2.74 12.25
C GLU A 265 11.59 -2.37 13.72
N PRO A 266 10.64 -1.70 14.41
CA PRO A 266 10.80 -1.41 15.82
C PRO A 266 11.10 -2.73 16.53
N MET A 267 12.25 -2.82 17.19
CA MET A 267 12.68 -4.03 17.90
C MET A 267 11.49 -4.60 18.66
N THR A 268 10.98 -5.74 18.19
CA THR A 268 9.86 -6.43 18.82
C THR A 268 10.22 -6.66 20.28
N LEU A 269 9.20 -6.63 21.14
CA LEU A 269 9.25 -6.65 22.61
C LEU A 269 10.21 -7.72 23.21
N GLY A 270 10.63 -8.73 22.44
CA GLY A 270 11.71 -9.66 22.79
C GLY A 270 13.09 -9.01 23.02
N GLY A 271 13.40 -7.89 22.35
CA GLY A 271 14.64 -7.13 22.58
C GLY A 271 14.69 -6.45 23.96
N LEU A 272 13.54 -5.98 24.46
CA LEU A 272 13.44 -5.41 25.81
C LEU A 272 13.62 -6.47 26.90
N MET A 273 13.15 -7.70 26.67
CA MET A 273 13.31 -8.81 27.62
C MET A 273 14.75 -9.32 27.68
N ALA A 274 15.47 -9.34 26.55
CA ALA A 274 16.90 -9.66 26.51
C ALA A 274 17.75 -8.59 27.24
N GLY A 275 17.44 -7.30 27.04
CA GLY A 275 18.11 -6.21 27.76
C GLY A 275 17.87 -6.25 29.28
N GLY A 276 16.65 -6.56 29.71
CA GLY A 276 16.30 -6.73 31.12
C GLY A 276 17.01 -7.93 31.79
N ALA A 277 17.11 -9.05 31.09
CA ALA A 277 17.81 -10.25 31.57
C ALA A 277 19.32 -10.03 31.73
N MET A 278 19.96 -9.30 30.80
CA MET A 278 21.38 -8.96 30.92
C MET A 278 21.66 -8.00 32.08
N LEU A 279 20.79 -7.01 32.34
CA LEU A 279 20.95 -6.09 33.47
C LEU A 279 20.77 -6.80 34.83
N ALA A 280 19.86 -7.78 34.91
CA ALA A 280 19.64 -8.58 36.11
C ALA A 280 20.81 -9.55 36.38
N ALA A 281 21.37 -10.17 35.33
CA ALA A 281 22.54 -11.04 35.45
C ALA A 281 23.80 -10.26 35.88
N ALA A 282 24.02 -9.06 35.33
CA ALA A 282 25.14 -8.21 35.72
C ALA A 282 25.06 -7.73 37.17
N ARG A 283 23.85 -7.43 37.69
CA ARG A 283 23.64 -7.11 39.11
C ARG A 283 23.89 -8.30 40.04
N LYS A 284 23.57 -9.53 39.60
CA LYS A 284 23.77 -10.74 40.41
C LYS A 284 25.24 -11.18 40.48
N LEU A 285 26.05 -10.88 39.46
CA LEU A 285 27.49 -11.12 39.48
C LEU A 285 28.25 -10.14 40.39
N ARG A 286 27.81 -8.88 40.46
CA ARG A 286 28.43 -7.84 41.31
C ARG A 286 28.18 -7.99 42.81
N ALA A 287 27.20 -8.80 43.21
CA ALA A 287 26.89 -9.09 44.62
C ALA A 287 27.61 -10.34 45.16
N ARG A 288 28.49 -10.96 44.34
CA ARG A 288 29.26 -12.17 44.69
C ARG A 288 30.78 -11.98 44.62
N LEU A 289 31.23 -10.73 44.50
CA LEU A 289 32.61 -10.27 44.74
C LEU A 289 32.57 -9.34 45.96
#